data_AF-A0A0H3I9I8-F1
#
_entry.id   AF-A0A0H3I9I8-F1
#
_cell.length_a   1.000
_cell.length_b   1.000
_cell.length_c   1.000
_cell.angle_alpha   90.00
_cell.angle_beta   90.00
_cell.angle_gamma   90.00
#
_symmetry.space_group_name_H-M   'P 1'
#
loop_
_entity.id
_entity.type
_entity.pdbx_description
1 polymer ?
#
loop_
_entity_poly.entity_id
_entity_poly.type
_entity_poly.pdbx_seq_one_letter_code
_entity_poly.pdbx_strand_id
1 'polypeptide(L)'
;MCNDFVVIGTIHPQIGCLFLERIPDSEVGYVDIYQITNLLSRADVRTAGWREHLSYESPPFDIRAVSEHIRRIDWYDNSHVHDICWKNHIQMKELREWSLDIQRWKDIPVIAKRHGNDYEAMAIICC
;
A
#
# COMPACT_ATOMS: atom_id res chain seq x y z
N MET A 1 19.34 11.78 -12.48
CA MET A 1 18.08 11.11 -12.85
C MET A 1 17.12 11.39 -11.71
N CYS A 2 15.99 12.05 -11.97
CA CYS A 2 14.92 12.09 -10.99
C CYS A 2 14.48 10.64 -10.82
N ASN A 3 14.70 10.04 -9.65
CA ASN A 3 14.06 8.76 -9.41
C ASN A 3 12.58 9.07 -9.26
N ASP A 4 11.79 8.74 -10.27
CA ASP A 4 10.34 8.84 -10.18
C ASP A 4 9.91 7.76 -9.19
N PHE A 5 9.31 8.19 -8.09
CA PHE A 5 8.82 7.29 -7.05
C PHE A 5 7.30 7.16 -7.17
N VAL A 6 6.80 6.00 -6.79
CA VAL A 6 5.37 5.70 -6.75
C VAL A 6 5.02 5.06 -5.42
N VAL A 7 3.77 5.26 -4.98
CA VAL A 7 3.16 4.45 -3.93
C VAL A 7 2.03 3.63 -4.53
N ILE A 8 1.74 2.47 -3.97
CA ILE A 8 0.61 1.67 -4.41
C ILE A 8 -0.62 2.14 -3.66
N GLY A 9 -1.59 2.70 -4.37
CA GLY A 9 -2.79 3.23 -3.74
C GLY A 9 -4.07 3.05 -4.54
N THR A 10 -5.18 3.35 -3.89
CA THR A 10 -6.53 3.29 -4.43
C THR A 10 -7.37 4.42 -3.84
N ILE A 11 -8.51 4.72 -4.47
CA ILE A 11 -9.44 5.76 -4.00
C ILE A 11 -10.75 5.06 -3.61
N HIS A 12 -10.99 4.96 -2.31
CA HIS A 12 -12.27 4.49 -1.77
C HIS A 12 -13.30 5.63 -1.80
N PRO A 13 -14.55 5.40 -2.25
CA PRO A 13 -15.57 6.45 -2.36
C PRO A 13 -15.84 7.22 -1.06
N GLN A 14 -15.74 6.52 0.07
CA GLN A 14 -16.01 7.08 1.41
C GLN A 14 -14.76 7.51 2.19
N ILE A 15 -13.60 6.86 1.98
CA ILE A 15 -12.38 7.13 2.76
C ILE A 15 -11.45 8.11 2.03
N GLY A 16 -11.53 8.17 0.70
CA GLY A 16 -10.54 8.82 -0.13
C GLY A 16 -9.34 7.91 -0.39
N CYS A 17 -8.14 8.48 -0.40
CA CYS A 17 -6.93 7.75 -0.75
C CYS A 17 -6.56 6.72 0.32
N LEU A 18 -6.27 5.50 -0.15
CA LEU A 18 -5.72 4.40 0.62
C LEU A 18 -4.41 3.96 -0.03
N PHE A 19 -3.45 3.55 0.78
CA PHE A 19 -2.13 3.13 0.35
C PHE A 19 -1.75 1.81 1.04
N LEU A 20 -0.92 1.03 0.38
CA LEU A 20 -0.29 -0.14 1.01
C LEU A 20 0.84 0.32 1.93
N GLU A 21 0.90 -0.26 3.12
CA GLU A 21 1.96 -0.05 4.10
C GLU A 21 2.47 -1.39 4.59
N ARG A 22 3.79 -1.54 4.62
CA ARG A 22 4.48 -2.66 5.21
C ARG A 22 5.42 -2.13 6.29
N ILE A 23 5.19 -2.57 7.52
CA ILE A 23 6.12 -2.30 8.62
C ILE A 23 7.07 -3.50 8.71
N PRO A 24 8.36 -3.33 8.37
CA PRO A 24 9.34 -4.38 8.57
C PRO A 24 9.55 -4.56 10.08
N ASP A 25 9.22 -5.73 10.61
CA ASP A 25 9.53 -6.02 12.01
C ASP A 25 11.00 -6.43 12.10
N SER A 26 11.83 -5.57 12.70
CA SER A 26 13.29 -5.59 12.55
C SER A 26 14.01 -6.67 13.38
N GLU A 27 13.31 -7.68 13.89
CA GLU A 27 13.92 -8.78 14.66
C GLU A 27 13.81 -10.13 13.94
N VAL A 28 14.95 -10.82 13.88
CA VAL A 28 15.19 -12.08 13.18
C VAL A 28 14.18 -13.14 13.63
N GLY A 29 13.06 -13.26 12.91
CA GLY A 29 12.06 -14.32 13.13
C GLY A 29 10.59 -13.89 13.10
N TYR A 30 10.28 -12.59 13.17
CA TYR A 30 8.90 -12.10 13.10
C TYR A 30 8.51 -11.72 11.66
N VAL A 31 7.23 -11.90 11.33
CA VAL A 31 6.68 -11.68 9.99
C VAL A 31 6.38 -10.19 9.81
N ASP A 32 6.78 -9.61 8.68
CA ASP A 32 6.38 -8.25 8.27
C ASP A 32 4.89 -7.99 8.55
N ILE A 33 4.55 -6.81 9.08
CA ILE A 33 3.16 -6.41 9.29
C ILE A 33 2.67 -5.73 8.01
N TYR A 34 1.65 -6.33 7.40
CA TYR A 34 1.00 -5.80 6.20
C TYR A 34 -0.29 -5.09 6.57
N GLN A 35 -0.48 -3.87 6.08
CA GLN A 35 -1.70 -3.11 6.31
C GLN A 35 -2.03 -2.13 5.19
N ILE A 36 -3.17 -1.46 5.36
CA ILE A 36 -3.61 -0.33 4.54
C ILE A 36 -3.60 0.92 5.41
N THR A 37 -3.19 2.04 4.82
CA THR A 37 -3.16 3.34 5.48
C THR A 37 -3.83 4.40 4.63
N ASN A 38 -4.44 5.40 5.25
CA ASN A 38 -4.89 6.63 4.59
C ASN A 38 -3.87 7.78 4.71
N LEU A 39 -2.67 7.49 5.22
CA LEU A 39 -1.59 8.46 5.42
C LEU A 39 -0.49 8.24 4.38
N LEU A 40 -0.26 9.24 3.53
CA LEU A 40 0.74 9.14 2.46
C LEU A 40 2.15 8.87 2.99
N SER A 41 2.54 9.51 4.10
CA SER A 41 3.87 9.34 4.70
C SER A 41 4.16 7.93 5.19
N ARG A 42 3.15 7.09 5.35
CA ARG A 42 3.28 5.69 5.77
C ARG A 42 3.21 4.70 4.59
N ALA A 43 2.97 5.20 3.38
CA ALA A 43 2.83 4.36 2.22
C ALA A 43 4.19 3.76 1.79
N ASP A 44 4.17 2.51 1.36
CA ASP A 44 5.34 1.85 0.80
C ASP A 44 5.76 2.53 -0.50
N VAL A 45 6.94 3.13 -0.50
CA VAL A 45 7.52 3.78 -1.67
C VAL A 45 8.24 2.75 -2.54
N ARG A 46 7.98 2.82 -3.85
CA ARG A 46 8.66 2.03 -4.88
C ARG A 46 9.24 2.94 -5.95
N THR A 47 10.27 2.46 -6.63
CA THR A 47 10.74 3.09 -7.87
C THR A 47 9.68 2.90 -8.95
N ALA A 48 9.42 3.94 -9.76
CA ALA A 48 8.55 3.84 -10.92
C ALA A 48 9.02 2.73 -11.88
N GLY A 49 8.07 2.08 -12.55
CA GLY A 49 8.36 0.94 -13.42
C GLY A 49 8.58 -0.39 -12.69
N TRP A 50 8.43 -0.46 -11.36
CA TRP A 50 8.60 -1.71 -10.59
C TRP A 50 7.71 -2.86 -11.09
N ARG A 51 6.56 -2.56 -11.70
CA ARG A 51 5.65 -3.56 -12.28
C ARG A 51 6.21 -4.25 -13.51
N GLU A 52 7.14 -3.60 -14.21
CA GLU A 52 7.77 -4.15 -15.42
C GLU A 52 8.87 -5.17 -15.10
N HIS A 53 9.37 -5.19 -13.85
CA HIS A 53 10.59 -5.91 -13.52
C HIS A 53 10.47 -7.44 -13.62
N LEU A 54 9.26 -8.00 -13.64
CA LEU A 54 9.00 -9.45 -13.67
C LEU A 54 7.63 -9.79 -14.30
N SER A 55 7.25 -9.10 -15.39
CA SER A 55 5.92 -9.24 -16.03
C SER A 55 5.65 -10.60 -16.70
N TYR A 56 6.65 -11.48 -16.79
CA TYR A 56 6.55 -12.80 -17.43
C TYR A 56 6.03 -13.91 -16.50
N GLU A 57 5.87 -13.64 -15.20
CA GLU A 57 5.27 -14.58 -14.25
C GLU A 57 3.74 -14.71 -14.45
N SER A 58 3.16 -15.84 -14.03
CA SER A 58 1.71 -16.06 -14.00
C SER A 58 1.25 -16.48 -12.59
N PRO A 59 0.49 -15.62 -11.86
CA PRO A 59 0.13 -14.26 -12.23
C PRO A 59 1.36 -13.34 -12.28
N PRO A 60 1.29 -12.20 -13.01
CA PRO A 60 2.33 -11.18 -13.03
C PRO A 60 2.81 -10.80 -11.62
N PHE A 61 4.11 -10.54 -11.49
CA PHE A 61 4.75 -10.26 -10.19
C PHE A 61 4.04 -9.15 -9.40
N ASP A 62 3.62 -8.08 -10.07
CA ASP A 62 2.95 -6.95 -9.43
C ASP A 62 1.57 -7.33 -8.87
N ILE A 63 0.79 -8.10 -9.64
CA ILE A 63 -0.50 -8.66 -9.20
C ILE A 63 -0.27 -9.57 -7.99
N ARG A 64 0.73 -10.45 -8.04
CA ARG A 64 1.09 -11.33 -6.93
C ARG A 64 1.49 -10.54 -5.69
N ALA A 65 2.34 -9.52 -5.84
CA ALA A 65 2.84 -8.71 -4.75
C ALA A 65 1.71 -7.95 -4.03
N VAL A 66 0.82 -7.30 -4.78
CA VAL A 66 -0.34 -6.60 -4.22
C VAL A 66 -1.32 -7.59 -3.56
N SER A 67 -1.60 -8.71 -4.22
CA SER A 67 -2.51 -9.74 -3.68
C SER A 67 -1.99 -10.34 -2.38
N GLU A 68 -0.70 -10.71 -2.32
CA GLU A 68 -0.09 -11.23 -1.09
C GLU A 68 -0.09 -10.20 0.04
N HIS A 69 0.17 -8.93 -0.25
CA HIS A 69 0.08 -7.85 0.75
C HIS A 69 -1.31 -7.84 1.39
N ILE A 70 -2.36 -7.77 0.57
CA ILE A 70 -3.75 -7.68 1.01
C ILE A 70 -4.20 -8.94 1.75
N ARG A 71 -3.74 -10.12 1.29
CA ARG A 71 -4.03 -11.41 1.93
C ARG A 71 -3.42 -11.53 3.32
N ARG A 72 -2.27 -10.90 3.56
CA ARG A 72 -1.53 -10.95 4.83
C ARG A 72 -1.96 -9.89 5.83
N ILE A 73 -2.84 -8.96 5.46
CA ILE A 73 -3.42 -8.02 6.41
C ILE A 73 -4.20 -8.78 7.47
N ASP A 74 -3.87 -8.55 8.73
CA ASP A 74 -4.70 -8.98 9.84
C ASP A 74 -5.92 -8.06 9.99
N TRP A 75 -6.97 -8.36 9.24
CA TRP A 75 -8.16 -7.51 9.17
C TRP A 75 -8.89 -7.34 10.51
N TYR A 76 -8.69 -8.23 11.48
CA TYR A 76 -9.50 -8.22 12.70
C TYR A 76 -8.71 -7.82 13.94
N ASP A 77 -7.38 -7.99 13.96
CA ASP A 77 -6.54 -7.56 15.08
C ASP A 77 -5.70 -6.30 14.76
N ASN A 78 -5.76 -5.78 13.53
CA ASN A 78 -5.08 -4.54 13.15
C ASN A 78 -5.86 -3.29 13.59
N SER A 79 -5.42 -2.68 14.70
CA SER A 79 -6.01 -1.45 15.26
C SER A 79 -6.02 -0.26 14.30
N HIS A 80 -5.02 -0.13 13.43
CA HIS A 80 -4.94 0.97 12.46
C HIS A 80 -6.04 0.85 11.38
N VAL A 81 -6.29 -0.36 10.89
CA VAL A 81 -7.39 -0.61 9.94
C VAL A 81 -8.76 -0.42 10.60
N HIS A 82 -8.90 -0.79 11.88
CA HIS A 82 -10.10 -0.50 12.67
C HIS A 82 -10.35 1.00 12.78
N ASP A 83 -9.32 1.79 13.08
CA ASP A 83 -9.43 3.25 13.16
C ASP A 83 -9.88 3.88 11.84
N ILE A 84 -9.37 3.38 10.71
CA ILE A 84 -9.81 3.82 9.38
C ILE A 84 -11.29 3.51 9.19
N CYS A 85 -11.73 2.29 9.48
CA CYS A 85 -13.14 1.89 9.36
C CYS A 85 -14.05 2.74 10.25
N TRP A 86 -13.66 2.91 11.51
CA TRP A 86 -14.44 3.66 12.50
C TRP A 86 -14.61 5.12 12.12
N LYS A 87 -13.52 5.82 11.79
CA LYS A 87 -13.54 7.25 11.42
C LYS A 87 -14.34 7.52 10.16
N ASN A 88 -14.36 6.56 9.24
CA ASN A 88 -15.06 6.70 7.97
C ASN A 88 -16.43 6.03 7.98
N HIS A 89 -16.91 5.50 9.12
CA HIS A 89 -18.22 4.85 9.23
C HIS A 89 -18.47 3.71 8.21
N ILE A 90 -17.45 2.91 7.93
CA ILE A 90 -17.57 1.72 7.08
C ILE A 90 -17.33 0.44 7.89
N GLN A 91 -17.85 -0.67 7.39
CA GLN A 91 -17.60 -1.97 8.01
C GLN A 91 -16.26 -2.54 7.58
N MET A 92 -15.58 -3.25 8.50
CA MET A 92 -14.32 -3.95 8.19
C MET A 92 -14.47 -4.90 6.99
N LYS A 93 -15.60 -5.60 6.90
CA LYS A 93 -15.92 -6.48 5.78
C LYS A 93 -15.97 -5.73 4.45
N GLU A 94 -16.58 -4.54 4.42
CA GLU A 94 -16.69 -3.70 3.23
C GLU A 94 -15.30 -3.25 2.76
N LEU A 95 -14.46 -2.76 3.67
CA LEU A 95 -13.08 -2.36 3.34
C LEU A 95 -12.26 -3.53 2.80
N ARG A 96 -12.40 -4.71 3.42
CA ARG A 96 -11.72 -5.92 2.98
C ARG A 96 -12.17 -6.33 1.58
N GLU A 97 -13.48 -6.41 1.33
CA GLU A 97 -14.03 -6.76 0.02
C GLU A 97 -13.63 -5.74 -1.06
N TRP A 98 -13.64 -4.44 -0.72
CA TRP A 98 -13.12 -3.38 -1.58
C TRP A 98 -11.66 -3.61 -1.96
N SER A 99 -10.85 -3.98 -0.98
CA SER A 99 -9.39 -4.12 -1.14
C SER A 99 -9.02 -5.34 -1.98
N LEU A 100 -9.83 -6.40 -1.98
CA LEU A 100 -9.56 -7.63 -2.75
C LEU A 100 -9.58 -7.42 -4.28
N ASP A 101 -10.19 -6.34 -4.77
CA ASP A 101 -10.14 -5.99 -6.20
C ASP A 101 -8.78 -5.35 -6.55
N ILE A 102 -7.83 -6.20 -6.95
CA ILE A 102 -6.46 -5.83 -7.30
C ILE A 102 -6.41 -4.75 -8.40
N GLN A 103 -7.40 -4.69 -9.28
CA GLN A 103 -7.42 -3.72 -10.38
C GLN A 103 -7.53 -2.27 -9.88
N ARG A 104 -8.01 -2.06 -8.65
CA ARG A 104 -8.16 -0.74 -8.02
C ARG A 104 -6.85 -0.17 -7.49
N TRP A 105 -5.82 -1.00 -7.34
CA TRP A 105 -4.53 -0.62 -6.79
C TRP A 105 -3.58 -0.19 -7.90
N LYS A 106 -3.35 1.12 -7.99
CA LYS A 106 -2.54 1.76 -9.02
C LYS A 106 -1.27 2.34 -8.44
N ASP A 107 -0.30 2.55 -9.31
CA ASP A 107 0.89 3.32 -8.98
C ASP A 107 0.52 4.80 -9.00
N ILE A 108 0.64 5.45 -7.86
CA ILE A 108 0.39 6.88 -7.69
C ILE A 108 1.75 7.57 -7.63
N PRO A 109 2.09 8.44 -8.60
CA PRO A 109 3.35 9.18 -8.59
C PRO A 109 3.49 10.08 -7.37
N VAL A 110 4.66 10.05 -6.74
CA VAL A 110 4.96 10.83 -5.54
C VAL A 110 6.32 11.48 -5.58
N ILE A 111 6.44 12.61 -4.88
CA ILE A 111 7.72 13.12 -4.41
C ILE A 111 8.06 12.33 -3.15
N ALA A 112 9.18 11.62 -3.16
CA ALA A 112 9.68 10.91 -1.99
C ALA A 112 11.02 11.48 -1.50
N LYS A 113 11.24 11.42 -0.18
CA LYS A 113 12.49 11.83 0.45
C LYS A 113 13.11 10.62 1.14
N ARG A 114 14.44 10.48 1.02
CA ARG A 114 15.16 9.43 1.73
C ARG A 114 15.10 9.67 3.24
N HIS A 115 14.74 8.63 3.99
CA HIS A 115 14.70 8.60 5.45
C HIS A 115 15.43 7.34 5.92
N GLY A 116 16.69 7.50 6.35
CA GLY A 116 17.55 6.36 6.67
C GLY A 116 17.86 5.50 5.43
N ASN A 117 17.51 4.21 5.51
CA ASN A 117 17.67 3.26 4.41
C ASN A 117 16.45 3.18 3.48
N ASP A 118 15.33 3.81 3.87
CA ASP A 118 14.06 3.78 3.14
C ASP A 118 13.70 5.16 2.55
N TYR A 119 12.57 5.22 1.86
CA TYR A 119 11.99 6.44 1.31
C TYR A 119 10.61 6.69 1.90
N GLU A 120 10.34 7.95 2.22
CA GLU A 120 9.06 8.43 2.73
C GLU A 120 8.36 9.26 1.65
N ALA A 121 7.10 8.96 1.34
CA ALA A 121 6.32 9.74 0.39
C ALA A 121 5.87 11.06 1.01
N MET A 122 6.21 12.18 0.38
CA MET A 122 5.98 13.53 0.89
C MET A 122 4.74 14.18 0.26
N ALA A 123 4.52 13.98 -1.03
CA ALA A 123 3.41 14.58 -1.77
C ALA A 123 3.07 13.75 -3.01
N ILE A 124 1.78 13.72 -3.37
CA ILE A 124 1.32 13.16 -4.65
C ILE A 124 1.62 14.17 -5.76
N ILE A 125 2.15 13.69 -6.89
CA ILE A 125 2.32 14.49 -8.09
C ILE A 125 0.99 14.42 -8.85
N CYS A 126 0.16 15.46 -8.71
CA CYS A 126 -1.00 15.62 -9.59
C CYS A 126 -0.49 16.07 -10.97
N CYS A 127 -0.61 15.20 -11.97
CA CYS A 127 -0.44 15.55 -13.36
C CYS A 127 -1.67 16.32 -13.88
#